data_AF-A0A928LFJ1-F1
#
_entry.id   AF-A0A928LFJ1-F1
#
_cell.length_a   1.000
_cell.length_b   1.000
_cell.length_c   1.000
_cell.angle_alpha   90.00
_cell.angle_beta   90.00
_cell.angle_gamma   90.00
#
_symmetry.space_group_name_H-M   'P 1'
#
loop_
_entity.id
_entity.type
_entity.pdbx_description
1 polymer ?
#
loop_
_entity_poly.entity_id
_entity_poly.type
_entity_poly.pdbx_seq_one_letter_code
_entity_poly.pdbx_strand_id
1 'polypeptide(L)'
;MSYFENKCPNCGATVINGDTYCRTCSTPLDYKPTHQEALLYDIKKSDLHLFIDKNSSRYVDIFAKNEGKKIFFHMNWSAMFFNVYWMFYRKMYKYAVIFLIISMLYSIGVTAISATAIKPAMLEAEKIIAPYAQYLNNTNDYNMAFTDGSVDMTEALNAATKYDRKIDAIIGKMTFWVIIASIVFSTLFGLLADCIYRSHVLHNINRTRGGTSGWSLAGGVAVYLIVSKIIESPLITYVVSKILQ
;
A
#
# COMPACT_ATOMS: atom_id res chain seq x y z
N MET A 1 42.11 -3.80 -14.49
CA MET A 1 42.03 -2.40 -14.03
C MET A 1 43.45 -1.89 -13.87
N SER A 2 43.99 -1.19 -14.87
CA SER A 2 45.31 -0.56 -14.79
C SER A 2 45.17 0.75 -14.00
N TYR A 3 45.75 0.80 -12.81
CA TYR A 3 45.88 2.05 -12.08
C TYR A 3 46.88 2.94 -12.83
N PHE A 4 46.40 4.03 -13.41
CA PHE A 4 47.29 5.08 -13.92
C PHE A 4 47.98 5.72 -12.70
N GLU A 5 49.28 5.50 -12.56
CA GLU A 5 50.11 6.21 -11.57
C GLU A 5 50.19 7.68 -11.97
N ASN A 6 49.52 8.55 -11.22
CA ASN A 6 49.63 9.99 -11.41
C ASN A 6 50.98 10.44 -10.82
N LYS A 7 51.85 11.04 -11.65
CA LYS A 7 53.14 11.60 -11.21
C LYS A 7 53.04 13.12 -11.13
N CYS A 8 53.74 13.70 -10.15
CA CYS A 8 53.81 15.15 -10.00
C CYS A 8 54.54 15.76 -11.21
N PRO A 9 53.97 16.78 -11.87
CA PRO A 9 54.58 17.41 -13.04
C PRO A 9 55.87 18.17 -12.72
N ASN A 10 56.08 18.56 -11.46
CA ASN A 10 57.25 19.32 -11.04
C ASN A 10 58.42 18.43 -10.55
N CYS A 11 58.14 17.39 -9.76
CA CYS A 11 59.20 16.57 -9.14
C CYS A 11 59.20 15.08 -9.54
N GLY A 12 58.22 14.63 -10.32
CA GLY A 12 58.11 13.23 -10.75
C GLY A 12 57.71 12.22 -9.67
N ALA A 13 57.49 12.65 -8.42
CA ALA A 13 57.02 11.79 -7.34
C ALA A 13 55.62 11.23 -7.62
N THR A 14 55.35 10.01 -7.16
CA THR A 14 54.01 9.40 -7.24
C THR A 14 53.02 10.16 -6.37
N VAL A 15 51.86 10.48 -6.92
CA VAL A 15 50.79 11.24 -6.29
C VAL A 15 49.61 10.31 -5.98
N ILE A 16 49.04 10.44 -4.79
CA ILE A 16 47.81 9.73 -4.41
C ILE A 16 46.61 10.50 -4.98
N ASN A 17 45.65 9.78 -5.60
CA ASN A 17 44.43 10.39 -6.13
C ASN A 17 43.67 11.16 -5.05
N GLY A 18 43.46 12.46 -5.27
CA GLY A 18 42.75 13.36 -4.35
C GLY A 18 43.65 14.33 -3.57
N ASP A 19 44.98 14.21 -3.63
CA ASP A 19 45.88 15.22 -3.04
C ASP A 19 45.84 16.53 -3.83
N THR A 20 45.60 17.67 -3.16
CA THR A 20 45.61 19.01 -3.76
C THR A 20 47.04 19.58 -3.93
N TYR A 21 48.02 18.99 -3.25
CA TYR A 21 49.43 19.40 -3.28
C TYR A 21 50.34 18.18 -3.31
N CYS A 22 51.48 18.28 -3.98
CA CYS A 22 52.48 17.22 -3.93
C CYS A 22 53.11 17.14 -2.53
N ARG A 23 53.06 15.98 -1.87
CA ARG A 23 53.66 15.79 -0.54
C ARG A 23 55.18 15.90 -0.50
N THR A 24 55.85 15.82 -1.66
CA THR A 24 57.31 15.88 -1.76
C THR A 24 57.81 17.30 -2.03
N CYS A 25 57.23 17.99 -3.02
CA CYS A 25 57.70 19.32 -3.44
C CYS A 25 56.71 20.45 -3.16
N SER A 26 55.58 20.16 -2.49
CA SER A 26 54.51 21.12 -2.14
C SER A 26 53.91 21.88 -3.32
N THR A 27 54.18 21.47 -4.55
CA THR A 27 53.61 22.10 -5.74
C THR A 27 52.11 21.81 -5.79
N PRO A 28 51.27 22.83 -5.99
CA PRO A 28 49.83 22.62 -6.17
C PRO A 28 49.60 21.73 -7.38
N LEU A 29 48.79 20.70 -7.19
CA LEU A 29 48.45 19.77 -8.25
C LEU A 29 47.12 20.24 -8.84
N ASP A 30 47.13 20.59 -10.12
CA ASP A 30 45.90 20.86 -10.89
C ASP A 30 45.22 19.53 -11.26
N TYR A 31 44.97 18.70 -10.25
CA TYR A 31 44.23 17.47 -10.41
C TYR A 31 42.75 17.81 -10.31
N LYS A 32 42.08 17.95 -11.45
CA LYS A 32 40.62 17.89 -11.48
C LYS A 32 40.23 16.55 -10.85
N PRO A 33 39.43 16.51 -9.77
CA PRO A 33 39.03 15.26 -9.16
C PRO A 33 38.40 14.37 -10.23
N THR A 34 39.06 13.25 -10.53
CA THR A 34 38.67 12.24 -11.53
C THR A 34 37.47 11.40 -11.12
N HIS A 35 36.75 11.80 -10.07
CA HIS A 35 35.39 11.35 -9.90
C HIS A 35 34.53 12.07 -10.94
N GLN A 36 34.58 11.55 -12.16
CA GLN A 36 33.57 11.77 -13.16
C GLN A 36 32.25 11.29 -12.53
N GLU A 37 31.52 12.22 -11.93
CA GLU A 37 30.31 11.93 -11.16
C GLU A 37 29.38 11.13 -12.07
N ALA A 38 29.12 9.88 -11.69
CA ALA A 38 28.29 9.02 -12.50
C ALA A 38 26.89 9.66 -12.59
N LEU A 39 26.49 10.00 -13.82
CA LEU A 39 25.17 10.53 -14.13
C LEU A 39 24.19 9.37 -14.30
N LEU A 40 22.93 9.65 -14.00
CA LEU A 40 21.78 8.80 -14.27
C LEU A 40 20.60 9.70 -14.63
N TYR A 41 20.00 9.54 -15.81
CA TYR A 41 19.02 10.49 -16.36
C TYR A 41 19.52 11.95 -16.38
N ASP A 42 20.78 12.16 -16.76
CA ASP A 42 21.45 13.48 -16.76
C ASP A 42 21.50 14.18 -15.37
N ILE A 43 21.26 13.42 -14.31
CA ILE A 43 21.30 13.89 -12.92
C ILE A 43 22.46 13.19 -12.20
N LYS A 44 23.16 13.91 -11.33
CA LYS A 44 24.21 13.31 -10.50
C LYS A 44 23.62 12.24 -9.60
N LYS A 45 24.24 11.05 -9.54
CA LYS A 45 23.80 10.00 -8.62
C LYS A 45 23.80 10.48 -7.15
N SER A 46 24.72 11.36 -6.76
CA SER A 46 24.73 11.98 -5.43
C SER A 46 23.43 12.71 -5.08
N ASP A 47 22.87 13.45 -6.04
CA ASP A 47 21.64 14.22 -5.85
C ASP A 47 20.43 13.30 -5.74
N LEU A 48 20.42 12.22 -6.53
CA LEU A 48 19.44 11.13 -6.40
C LEU A 48 19.53 10.48 -5.01
N HIS A 49 20.74 10.19 -4.53
CA HIS A 49 20.95 9.61 -3.21
C HIS A 49 20.42 10.53 -2.10
N LEU A 50 20.69 11.83 -2.20
CA LEU A 50 20.23 12.85 -1.26
C LEU A 50 18.70 13.01 -1.30
N PHE A 51 18.11 13.05 -2.49
CA PHE A 51 16.65 13.20 -2.64
C PHE A 51 15.90 11.97 -2.14
N ILE A 52 16.42 10.76 -2.38
CA ILE A 52 15.74 9.53 -1.96
C ILE A 52 15.92 9.30 -0.45
N ASP A 53 17.02 9.79 0.12
CA ASP A 53 17.37 9.67 1.54
C ASP A 53 17.53 8.18 1.92
N LYS A 54 16.54 7.59 2.57
CA LYS A 54 16.62 6.22 3.07
C LYS A 54 16.52 5.17 1.98
N ASN A 55 17.41 4.18 2.08
CA ASN A 55 17.58 3.06 1.14
C ASN A 55 17.91 3.53 -0.29
N SER A 56 18.55 4.69 -0.45
CA SER A 56 18.77 5.30 -1.75
C SER A 56 19.53 4.41 -2.74
N SER A 57 20.56 3.67 -2.31
CA SER A 57 21.31 2.75 -3.18
C SER A 57 20.42 1.73 -3.87
N ARG A 58 19.48 1.10 -3.14
CA ARG A 58 18.48 0.18 -3.73
C ARG A 58 17.73 0.84 -4.88
N TYR A 59 17.24 2.05 -4.67
CA TYR A 59 16.43 2.73 -5.68
C TYR A 59 17.27 3.20 -6.86
N VAL A 60 18.46 3.75 -6.63
CA VAL A 60 19.39 4.16 -7.68
C VAL A 60 19.77 2.96 -8.56
N ASP A 61 20.02 1.79 -7.97
CA ASP A 61 20.32 0.58 -8.73
C ASP A 61 19.13 0.09 -9.56
N ILE A 62 17.92 0.12 -8.99
CA ILE A 62 16.69 -0.22 -9.72
C ILE A 62 16.46 0.77 -10.87
N PHE A 63 16.70 2.06 -10.63
CA PHE A 63 16.54 3.11 -11.63
C PHE A 63 17.56 2.95 -12.76
N ALA A 64 18.82 2.68 -12.44
CA ALA A 64 19.87 2.40 -13.41
C ALA A 64 19.57 1.18 -14.27
N LYS A 65 19.12 0.07 -13.66
CA LYS A 65 18.71 -1.15 -14.41
C LYS A 65 17.52 -0.93 -15.35
N ASN A 66 16.77 0.14 -15.14
CA ASN A 66 15.57 0.47 -15.93
C ASN A 66 15.68 1.85 -16.60
N GLU A 67 16.91 2.32 -16.84
CA GLU A 67 17.16 3.50 -17.65
C GLU A 67 16.62 3.30 -19.07
N GLY A 68 16.05 4.35 -19.66
CA GLY A 68 15.37 4.29 -20.96
C GLY A 68 13.98 3.62 -20.98
N LYS A 69 13.57 2.88 -19.94
CA LYS A 69 12.22 2.25 -19.90
C LYS A 69 11.18 3.19 -19.32
N LYS A 70 10.09 3.45 -20.06
CA LYS A 70 8.96 4.27 -19.58
C LYS A 70 8.22 3.61 -18.40
N ILE A 71 7.91 2.33 -18.51
CA ILE A 71 7.22 1.52 -17.49
C ILE A 71 8.07 0.28 -17.21
N PHE A 72 8.21 -0.08 -15.93
CA PHE A 72 8.83 -1.34 -15.51
C PHE A 72 8.12 -1.87 -14.27
N PHE A 73 8.23 -3.18 -14.06
CA PHE A 73 7.69 -3.86 -12.89
C PHE A 73 8.82 -4.33 -12.00
N HIS A 74 8.76 -3.96 -10.73
CA HIS A 74 9.71 -4.41 -9.72
C HIS A 74 9.00 -4.47 -8.38
N MET A 75 9.12 -5.59 -7.67
CA MET A 75 8.41 -5.78 -6.42
C MET A 75 8.95 -4.85 -5.34
N ASN A 76 8.08 -3.95 -4.87
CA ASN A 76 8.30 -3.16 -3.69
C ASN A 76 7.44 -3.69 -2.54
N TRP A 77 8.06 -4.48 -1.67
CA TRP A 77 7.40 -5.07 -0.50
C TRP A 77 6.80 -4.02 0.44
N SER A 78 7.47 -2.89 0.65
CA SER A 78 6.96 -1.82 1.49
C SER A 78 5.69 -1.22 0.90
N ALA A 79 5.67 -0.98 -0.41
CA ALA A 79 4.49 -0.47 -1.09
C ALA A 79 3.34 -1.50 -1.09
N MET A 80 3.63 -2.78 -1.28
CA MET A 80 2.61 -3.84 -1.26
C MET A 80 1.87 -3.92 0.08
N PHE A 81 2.60 -3.92 1.21
CA PHE A 81 1.97 -4.04 2.54
C PHE A 81 1.47 -2.71 3.10
N PHE A 82 2.16 -1.60 2.80
CA PHE A 82 1.84 -0.29 3.38
C PHE A 82 1.15 0.66 2.39
N ASN A 83 0.81 0.22 1.18
CA ASN A 83 0.00 0.93 0.18
C ASN A 83 0.20 2.46 0.17
N VAL A 84 -0.87 3.23 0.43
CA VAL A 84 -0.86 4.70 0.47
C VAL A 84 0.06 5.26 1.57
N TYR A 85 0.24 4.55 2.68
CA TYR A 85 1.10 4.97 3.78
C TYR A 85 2.56 5.08 3.35
N TRP A 86 3.02 4.14 2.52
CA TRP A 86 4.36 4.21 1.93
C TRP A 86 4.52 5.46 1.06
N MET A 87 3.48 5.87 0.32
CA MET A 87 3.51 7.08 -0.49
C MET A 87 3.62 8.35 0.37
N PHE A 88 2.83 8.44 1.45
CA PHE A 88 2.92 9.55 2.41
C PHE A 88 4.29 9.62 3.10
N TYR A 89 4.82 8.48 3.53
CA TYR A 89 6.15 8.38 4.12
C TYR A 89 7.25 8.92 3.18
N ARG A 90 7.12 8.68 1.87
CA ARG A 90 8.04 9.15 0.81
C ARG A 90 7.66 10.52 0.23
N LYS A 91 6.74 11.23 0.87
CA LYS A 91 6.25 12.58 0.50
C LYS A 91 5.65 12.67 -0.92
N MET A 92 5.12 11.58 -1.44
CA MET A 92 4.48 11.53 -2.75
C MET A 92 3.00 11.97 -2.69
N TYR A 93 2.70 13.13 -2.10
CA TYR A 93 1.32 13.52 -1.73
C TYR A 93 0.33 13.49 -2.91
N LYS A 94 0.74 13.97 -4.09
CA LYS A 94 -0.11 13.96 -5.29
C LYS A 94 -0.51 12.53 -5.68
N TYR A 95 0.45 11.61 -5.71
CA TYR A 95 0.20 10.20 -6.02
C TYR A 95 -0.58 9.51 -4.90
N ALA A 96 -0.33 9.86 -3.63
CA ALA A 96 -1.06 9.33 -2.49
C ALA A 96 -2.55 9.67 -2.58
N VAL A 97 -2.91 10.91 -2.92
CA VAL A 97 -4.32 11.32 -3.09
C VAL A 97 -4.98 10.57 -4.25
N ILE A 98 -4.32 10.48 -5.41
CA ILE A 98 -4.85 9.73 -6.56
C ILE A 98 -5.07 8.25 -6.18
N PHE A 99 -4.09 7.63 -5.53
CA PHE A 99 -4.20 6.22 -5.17
C PHE A 99 -5.24 5.97 -4.07
N LEU A 100 -5.45 6.93 -3.17
CA LEU A 100 -6.50 6.88 -2.17
C LEU A 100 -7.89 6.88 -2.83
N ILE A 101 -8.11 7.71 -3.86
CA ILE A 101 -9.36 7.71 -4.65
C ILE A 101 -9.54 6.38 -5.38
N ILE A 102 -8.49 5.86 -6.01
CA ILE A 102 -8.54 4.55 -6.69
C ILE A 102 -8.89 3.43 -5.70
N SER A 103 -8.27 3.44 -4.53
CA SER A 103 -8.52 2.45 -3.46
C SER A 103 -9.96 2.54 -2.95
N MET A 104 -10.50 3.75 -2.83
CA MET A 104 -11.90 3.97 -2.47
C MET A 104 -12.86 3.41 -3.53
N LEU A 105 -12.66 3.74 -4.81
CA LEU A 105 -13.48 3.21 -5.90
C LEU A 105 -13.41 1.69 -5.99
N TYR A 106 -12.21 1.14 -5.81
CA TYR A 106 -11.99 -0.31 -5.75
C TYR A 106 -12.79 -0.94 -4.59
N SER A 107 -12.73 -0.38 -3.38
CA SER A 107 -13.46 -0.88 -2.21
C SER A 107 -14.97 -0.84 -2.41
N ILE A 108 -15.49 0.25 -2.99
CA ILE A 108 -16.91 0.39 -3.34
C ILE A 108 -17.31 -0.70 -4.34
N GLY A 109 -16.52 -0.89 -5.40
CA GLY A 109 -16.78 -1.89 -6.42
C GLY A 109 -16.78 -3.32 -5.88
N VAL A 110 -15.76 -3.70 -5.10
CA VAL A 110 -15.67 -5.02 -4.47
C VAL A 110 -16.88 -5.29 -3.57
N THR A 111 -17.27 -4.30 -2.77
CA THR A 111 -18.38 -4.46 -1.84
C THR A 111 -19.72 -4.57 -2.56
N ALA A 112 -19.95 -3.75 -3.60
CA ALA A 112 -21.16 -3.83 -4.41
C ALA A 112 -21.31 -5.18 -5.12
N ILE A 113 -20.22 -5.68 -5.73
CA ILE A 113 -20.20 -7.00 -6.38
C ILE A 113 -20.40 -8.13 -5.36
N SER A 114 -19.79 -8.01 -4.18
CA SER A 114 -19.95 -9.02 -3.13
C SER A 114 -21.39 -9.08 -2.64
N ALA A 115 -22.04 -7.93 -2.41
CA ALA A 115 -23.42 -7.85 -1.98
C ALA A 115 -24.40 -8.48 -2.99
N THR A 116 -24.20 -8.23 -4.29
CA THR A 116 -25.04 -8.85 -5.32
C THR A 116 -24.81 -10.36 -5.45
N ALA A 117 -23.58 -10.81 -5.27
CA ALA A 117 -23.23 -12.24 -5.33
C ALA A 117 -23.84 -13.05 -4.18
N ILE A 118 -23.93 -12.49 -2.97
CA ILE A 118 -24.46 -13.22 -1.80
C ILE A 118 -25.97 -13.12 -1.63
N LYS A 119 -26.63 -12.11 -2.22
CA LYS A 119 -28.08 -11.87 -2.08
C LYS A 119 -28.94 -13.15 -2.21
N PRO A 120 -28.80 -14.01 -3.23
CA PRO A 120 -29.65 -15.19 -3.35
C PRO A 120 -29.44 -16.20 -2.20
N ALA A 121 -28.21 -16.38 -1.74
CA ALA A 121 -27.90 -17.27 -0.62
C ALA A 121 -28.43 -16.73 0.71
N MET A 122 -28.42 -15.40 0.89
CA MET A 122 -28.99 -14.74 2.07
C MET A 122 -30.52 -14.91 2.10
N LEU A 123 -31.21 -14.72 0.98
CA LEU A 123 -32.66 -14.95 0.86
C LEU A 123 -33.03 -16.41 1.12
N GLU A 124 -32.18 -17.36 0.70
CA GLU A 124 -32.39 -18.78 1.01
C GLU A 124 -32.21 -19.07 2.51
N ALA A 125 -31.24 -18.43 3.16
CA ALA A 125 -31.07 -18.56 4.60
C ALA A 125 -32.29 -17.98 5.35
N GLU A 126 -32.79 -16.81 4.93
CA GLU A 126 -33.95 -16.15 5.55
C GLU A 126 -35.21 -17.02 5.55
N LYS A 127 -35.43 -17.83 4.51
CA LYS A 127 -36.54 -18.79 4.47
C LYS A 127 -36.52 -19.81 5.62
N ILE A 128 -35.37 -20.06 6.24
CA ILE A 128 -35.25 -20.97 7.40
C ILE A 128 -35.83 -20.33 8.66
N ILE A 129 -35.61 -19.02 8.82
CA ILE A 129 -35.99 -18.29 10.05
C ILE A 129 -37.37 -17.64 9.94
N ALA A 130 -37.83 -17.34 8.71
CA ALA A 130 -39.11 -16.66 8.45
C ALA A 130 -40.33 -17.30 9.15
N PRO A 131 -40.48 -18.65 9.20
CA PRO A 131 -41.61 -19.28 9.91
C PRO A 131 -41.60 -19.03 11.43
N TYR A 132 -40.42 -18.79 12.01
CA TYR A 132 -40.23 -18.63 13.45
C TYR A 132 -40.05 -17.16 13.88
N ALA A 133 -40.14 -16.20 12.95
CA ALA A 133 -39.90 -14.78 13.21
C ALA A 133 -40.80 -14.22 14.33
N GLN A 134 -42.04 -14.70 14.43
CA GLN A 134 -42.99 -14.30 15.48
C GLN A 134 -42.53 -14.74 16.89
N TYR A 135 -41.92 -15.92 17.01
CA TYR A 135 -41.42 -16.43 18.29
C TYR A 135 -40.14 -15.70 18.71
N LEU A 136 -39.24 -15.41 17.75
CA LEU A 136 -37.95 -14.77 18.00
C LEU A 136 -38.09 -13.27 18.33
N ASN A 137 -39.03 -12.55 17.71
CA ASN A 137 -39.23 -11.12 18.00
C ASN A 137 -39.77 -10.84 19.43
N ASN A 138 -40.33 -11.85 20.10
CA ASN A 138 -40.80 -11.75 21.49
C ASN A 138 -39.71 -12.12 22.54
N THR A 139 -38.48 -12.46 22.13
CA THR A 139 -37.42 -12.98 23.01
C THR A 139 -36.60 -11.93 23.78
N ASN A 140 -37.01 -10.66 23.81
CA ASN A 140 -36.44 -9.69 24.77
C ASN A 140 -36.73 -10.08 26.24
N ASP A 141 -37.54 -11.11 26.47
CA ASP A 141 -37.78 -11.72 27.77
C ASP A 141 -37.22 -13.16 27.80
N TYR A 142 -35.90 -13.28 27.94
CA TYR A 142 -35.18 -14.57 28.05
C TYR A 142 -35.70 -15.47 29.19
N ASN A 143 -36.55 -14.96 30.09
CA ASN A 143 -37.05 -15.67 31.27
C ASN A 143 -38.38 -16.40 31.05
N MET A 144 -39.13 -16.13 29.98
CA MET A 144 -40.42 -16.81 29.71
C MET A 144 -40.29 -18.12 28.92
N ALA A 145 -39.14 -18.39 28.31
CA ALA A 145 -38.95 -19.55 27.42
C ALA A 145 -38.66 -20.88 28.15
N PHE A 146 -38.48 -20.87 29.48
CA PHE A 146 -38.12 -22.07 30.23
C PHE A 146 -39.30 -22.76 30.94
N THR A 147 -40.49 -22.15 30.92
CA THR A 147 -41.65 -22.61 31.72
C THR A 147 -42.63 -23.50 31.00
N ASP A 148 -42.57 -23.62 29.67
CA ASP A 148 -43.45 -24.53 28.94
C ASP A 148 -42.60 -25.31 27.94
N GLY A 149 -42.42 -26.60 28.18
CA GLY A 149 -41.65 -27.52 27.35
C GLY A 149 -42.29 -27.78 25.98
N SER A 150 -42.73 -26.72 25.29
CA SER A 150 -43.29 -26.79 23.96
C SER A 150 -42.18 -27.08 22.95
N VAL A 151 -42.41 -28.13 22.18
CA VAL A 151 -41.56 -28.60 21.09
C VAL A 151 -41.25 -27.46 20.08
N ASP A 152 -42.11 -26.44 20.00
CA ASP A 152 -41.99 -25.26 19.13
C ASP A 152 -40.84 -24.30 19.46
N MET A 153 -40.54 -24.02 20.74
CA MET A 153 -39.44 -23.09 21.09
C MET A 153 -38.07 -23.72 20.81
N THR A 154 -37.95 -25.03 21.06
CA THR A 154 -36.73 -25.79 20.76
C THR A 154 -36.48 -25.84 19.25
N GLU A 155 -37.52 -26.01 18.44
CA GLU A 155 -37.43 -25.99 16.99
C GLU A 155 -37.05 -24.61 16.44
N ALA A 156 -37.66 -23.55 16.98
CA ALA A 156 -37.31 -22.16 16.65
C ALA A 156 -35.84 -21.84 16.95
N LEU A 157 -35.33 -22.26 18.12
CA LEU A 157 -33.93 -22.05 18.50
C LEU A 157 -32.96 -22.86 17.62
N ASN A 158 -33.34 -24.10 17.25
CA ASN A 158 -32.57 -24.91 16.31
C ASN A 158 -32.54 -24.29 14.91
N ALA A 159 -33.66 -23.71 14.45
CA ALA A 159 -33.74 -23.00 13.18
C ALA A 159 -32.89 -21.72 13.19
N ALA A 160 -32.90 -20.95 14.28
CA ALA A 160 -32.02 -19.80 14.50
C ALA A 160 -30.54 -20.20 14.45
N THR A 161 -30.16 -21.25 15.18
CA THR A 161 -28.78 -21.77 15.17
C THR A 161 -28.36 -22.23 13.77
N LYS A 162 -29.27 -22.86 13.01
CA LYS A 162 -29.02 -23.30 11.64
C LYS A 162 -28.90 -22.12 10.67
N TYR A 163 -29.71 -21.09 10.86
CA TYR A 163 -29.63 -19.82 10.13
C TYR A 163 -28.26 -19.16 10.35
N ASP A 164 -27.86 -18.97 11.61
CA ASP A 164 -26.58 -18.35 11.97
C ASP A 164 -25.40 -19.10 11.33
N ARG A 165 -25.38 -20.44 11.43
CA ARG A 165 -24.34 -21.26 10.76
C ARG A 165 -24.31 -21.08 9.25
N LYS A 166 -25.47 -20.96 8.60
CA LYS A 166 -25.53 -20.70 7.14
C LYS A 166 -24.99 -19.30 6.82
N ILE A 167 -25.37 -18.28 7.60
CA ILE A 167 -24.88 -16.91 7.44
C ILE A 167 -23.37 -16.85 7.63
N ASP A 168 -22.83 -17.45 8.69
CA ASP A 168 -21.38 -17.51 8.95
C ASP A 168 -20.63 -18.17 7.81
N ALA A 169 -21.18 -19.25 7.23
CA ALA A 169 -20.57 -19.92 6.08
C ALA A 169 -20.59 -19.04 4.81
N ILE A 170 -21.65 -18.25 4.60
CA ILE A 170 -21.75 -17.30 3.47
C ILE A 170 -20.75 -16.17 3.68
N ILE A 171 -20.72 -15.55 4.87
CA ILE A 171 -19.80 -14.46 5.21
C ILE A 171 -18.35 -14.95 5.11
N GLY A 172 -18.02 -16.12 5.64
CA GLY A 172 -16.67 -16.69 5.55
C GLY A 172 -16.19 -16.87 4.11
N LYS A 173 -17.05 -17.38 3.22
CA LYS A 173 -16.74 -17.49 1.79
C LYS A 173 -16.55 -16.12 1.13
N MET A 174 -17.42 -15.16 1.44
CA MET A 174 -17.31 -13.78 0.93
C MET A 174 -15.98 -13.14 1.37
N THR A 175 -15.69 -13.18 2.67
CA THR A 175 -14.47 -12.62 3.25
C THR A 175 -13.22 -13.24 2.64
N PHE A 176 -13.22 -14.56 2.39
CA PHE A 176 -12.12 -15.22 1.69
C PHE A 176 -11.86 -14.59 0.31
N TRP A 177 -12.90 -14.44 -0.51
CA TRP A 177 -12.75 -13.85 -1.86
C TRP A 177 -12.35 -12.37 -1.83
N VAL A 178 -12.87 -11.60 -0.89
CA VAL A 178 -12.49 -10.19 -0.69
C VAL A 178 -11.02 -10.06 -0.29
N ILE A 179 -10.51 -10.94 0.58
CA ILE A 179 -9.10 -10.99 0.95
C ILE A 179 -8.24 -11.30 -0.28
N ILE A 180 -8.61 -12.32 -1.08
CA ILE A 180 -7.87 -12.66 -2.31
C ILE A 180 -7.83 -11.47 -3.27
N ALA A 181 -8.96 -10.81 -3.50
CA ALA A 181 -9.02 -9.62 -4.35
C ALA A 181 -8.10 -8.51 -3.83
N SER A 182 -8.08 -8.28 -2.51
CA SER A 182 -7.25 -7.26 -1.85
C SER A 182 -5.75 -7.55 -1.97
N ILE A 183 -5.37 -8.83 -1.89
CA ILE A 183 -3.98 -9.27 -2.11
C ILE A 183 -3.57 -9.01 -3.56
N VAL A 184 -4.42 -9.34 -4.53
CA VAL A 184 -4.16 -9.08 -5.95
C VAL A 184 -3.98 -7.57 -6.20
N PHE A 185 -4.89 -6.75 -5.69
CA PHE A 185 -4.81 -5.29 -5.81
C PHE A 185 -3.50 -4.73 -5.21
N SER A 186 -3.16 -5.16 -3.99
CA SER A 186 -1.94 -4.73 -3.30
C SER A 186 -0.66 -5.19 -4.02
N THR A 187 -0.69 -6.37 -4.63
CA THR A 187 0.44 -6.92 -5.42
C THR A 187 0.68 -6.09 -6.68
N LEU A 188 -0.39 -5.74 -7.41
CA LEU A 188 -0.29 -4.87 -8.58
C LEU A 188 0.31 -3.50 -8.21
N PHE A 189 -0.10 -2.96 -7.07
CA PHE A 189 0.50 -1.73 -6.55
C PHE A 189 1.98 -1.89 -6.21
N GLY A 190 2.34 -2.96 -5.48
CA GLY A 190 3.72 -3.28 -5.13
C GLY A 190 4.65 -3.39 -6.35
N LEU A 191 4.15 -3.94 -7.46
CA LEU A 191 4.90 -4.07 -8.71
C LEU A 191 5.12 -2.74 -9.45
N LEU A 192 4.17 -1.81 -9.35
CA LEU A 192 4.22 -0.50 -10.03
C LEU A 192 4.87 0.60 -9.19
N ALA A 193 4.97 0.40 -7.88
CA ALA A 193 5.37 1.44 -6.93
C ALA A 193 6.75 2.03 -7.19
N ASP A 194 7.76 1.20 -7.50
CA ASP A 194 9.12 1.70 -7.79
C ASP A 194 9.15 2.52 -9.10
N CYS A 195 8.32 2.17 -10.09
CA CYS A 195 8.17 2.92 -11.33
C CYS A 195 7.50 4.30 -11.10
N ILE A 196 6.43 4.33 -10.30
CA ILE A 196 5.75 5.57 -9.91
C ILE A 196 6.70 6.47 -9.12
N TYR A 197 7.43 5.88 -8.17
CA TYR A 197 8.38 6.63 -7.35
C TYR A 197 9.53 7.22 -8.17
N ARG A 198 10.05 6.49 -9.16
CA ARG A 198 11.03 7.06 -10.11
C ARG A 198 10.49 8.30 -10.81
N SER A 199 9.26 8.22 -11.35
CA SER A 199 8.63 9.35 -12.03
C SER A 199 8.48 10.55 -11.08
N HIS A 200 8.10 10.30 -9.82
CA HIS A 200 8.04 11.33 -8.79
C HIS A 200 9.41 11.97 -8.53
N VAL A 201 10.46 11.17 -8.32
CA VAL A 201 11.83 11.65 -8.03
C VAL A 201 12.33 12.52 -9.17
N LEU A 202 12.33 12.01 -10.40
CA LEU A 202 12.85 12.72 -11.57
C LEU A 202 12.12 14.04 -11.83
N HIS A 203 10.81 14.09 -11.57
CA HIS A 203 10.03 15.32 -11.74
C HIS A 203 10.26 16.38 -10.65
N ASN A 204 10.61 15.95 -9.43
CA ASN A 204 10.61 16.82 -8.25
C ASN A 204 11.99 17.10 -7.66
N ILE A 205 13.05 16.44 -8.15
CA ILE A 205 14.41 16.57 -7.62
C ILE A 205 14.93 18.01 -7.63
N ASN A 206 14.56 18.80 -8.64
CA ASN A 206 14.95 20.21 -8.75
C ASN A 206 13.91 21.20 -8.17
N ARG A 207 12.77 20.71 -7.67
CA ARG A 207 11.62 21.56 -7.29
C ARG A 207 11.30 21.53 -5.81
N THR A 208 11.59 20.43 -5.15
CA THR A 208 11.15 20.19 -3.77
C THR A 208 12.21 19.43 -2.99
N ARG A 209 12.12 19.48 -1.66
CA ARG A 209 12.92 18.63 -0.80
C ARG A 209 12.35 17.21 -0.79
N GLY A 210 13.17 16.25 -1.17
CA GLY A 210 12.82 14.84 -1.11
C GLY A 210 12.84 14.25 0.30
N GLY A 211 13.11 12.96 0.33
CA GLY A 211 13.39 12.16 1.50
C GLY A 211 12.16 11.57 2.17
N THR A 212 12.35 11.15 3.41
CA THR A 212 11.32 10.46 4.20
C THR A 212 10.74 11.32 5.31
N SER A 213 9.54 11.02 5.78
CA SER A 213 8.89 11.76 6.88
C SER A 213 7.91 10.90 7.67
N GLY A 214 8.20 10.71 8.96
CA GLY A 214 7.29 10.04 9.90
C GLY A 214 6.03 10.86 10.20
N TRP A 215 6.14 12.19 10.24
CA TRP A 215 4.97 13.07 10.41
C TRP A 215 4.02 13.01 9.22
N SER A 216 4.57 12.91 8.01
CA SER A 216 3.78 12.74 6.79
C SER A 216 3.06 11.39 6.79
N LEU A 217 3.73 10.33 7.27
CA LEU A 217 3.12 9.02 7.49
C LEU A 217 1.96 9.11 8.50
N ALA A 218 2.17 9.73 9.66
CA ALA A 218 1.13 9.90 10.69
C ALA A 218 -0.07 10.70 10.16
N GLY A 219 0.16 11.79 9.43
CA GLY A 219 -0.90 12.54 8.75
C GLY A 219 -1.64 11.69 7.71
N GLY A 220 -0.92 10.87 6.93
CA GLY A 220 -1.50 9.91 6.00
C GLY A 220 -2.38 8.86 6.68
N VAL A 221 -1.98 8.37 7.86
CA VAL A 221 -2.78 7.48 8.70
C VAL A 221 -4.07 8.15 9.14
N ALA A 222 -3.99 9.38 9.65
CA ALA A 222 -5.19 10.12 10.05
C ALA A 222 -6.17 10.33 8.89
N VAL A 223 -5.67 10.73 7.71
CA VAL A 223 -6.49 10.89 6.50
C VAL A 223 -7.15 9.58 6.10
N TYR A 224 -6.41 8.47 6.09
CA TYR A 224 -6.97 7.17 5.73
C TYR A 224 -8.06 6.73 6.72
N LEU A 225 -7.83 6.88 8.02
CA LEU A 225 -8.82 6.53 9.04
C LEU A 225 -10.12 7.32 8.86
N ILE A 226 -10.04 8.63 8.61
CA ILE A 226 -11.21 9.46 8.32
C ILE A 226 -11.95 8.94 7.07
N VAL A 227 -11.21 8.68 5.99
CA VAL A 227 -11.78 8.21 4.73
C VAL A 227 -12.43 6.83 4.89
N SER A 228 -11.79 5.90 5.59
CA SER A 228 -12.34 4.56 5.85
C SER A 228 -13.67 4.63 6.59
N LYS A 229 -13.79 5.51 7.60
CA LYS A 229 -15.05 5.73 8.34
C LYS A 229 -16.15 6.30 7.47
N ILE A 230 -15.82 7.22 6.55
CA ILE A 230 -16.78 7.81 5.61
C ILE A 230 -17.26 6.79 4.57
N ILE A 231 -16.38 5.88 4.13
CA ILE A 231 -16.74 4.86 3.13
C ILE A 231 -17.55 3.73 3.77
N GLU A 232 -17.15 3.24 4.93
CA GLU A 232 -17.78 2.07 5.55
C GLU A 232 -19.21 2.38 6.06
N SER A 233 -19.47 3.56 6.64
CA SER A 233 -20.76 3.82 7.30
C SER A 233 -21.98 3.85 6.36
N PRO A 234 -21.96 4.57 5.21
CA PRO A 234 -23.10 4.63 4.30
C PRO A 234 -23.21 3.37 3.45
N LEU A 235 -22.07 2.73 3.17
CA LEU A 235 -22.01 1.61 2.24
C LEU A 235 -22.42 0.30 2.90
N ILE A 236 -22.08 0.09 4.18
CA ILE A 236 -22.67 -0.96 5.02
C ILE A 236 -24.18 -0.75 5.09
N THR A 237 -24.63 0.48 5.35
CA THR A 237 -26.07 0.81 5.42
C THR A 237 -26.79 0.52 4.10
N TYR A 238 -26.18 0.85 2.96
CA TYR A 238 -26.74 0.58 1.63
C TYR A 238 -26.77 -0.92 1.31
N VAL A 239 -25.69 -1.67 1.57
CA VAL A 239 -25.64 -3.12 1.35
C VAL A 239 -26.69 -3.82 2.20
N VAL A 240 -26.78 -3.47 3.48
CA VAL A 240 -27.81 -3.98 4.38
C VAL A 240 -29.20 -3.65 3.84
N SER A 241 -29.44 -2.42 3.38
CA SER A 241 -30.75 -2.03 2.80
C SER A 241 -31.09 -2.78 1.50
N LYS A 242 -30.11 -3.20 0.70
CA LYS A 242 -30.33 -3.94 -0.55
C LYS A 242 -30.47 -5.44 -0.38
N ILE A 243 -29.96 -5.97 0.73
CA ILE A 243 -30.14 -7.35 1.15
C ILE A 243 -31.51 -7.52 1.83
N LEU A 244 -31.95 -6.53 2.61
CA LEU A 244 -33.25 -6.53 3.32
C LEU A 244 -34.47 -6.12 2.47
N GLN A 245 -34.26 -5.74 1.20
CA GLN A 245 -35.32 -5.43 0.20
C GLN A 245 -35.38 -6.50 -0.88
#